data_AF-A0A8T6BYN4-F1
#
_entry.id   AF-A0A8T6BYN4-F1
#
_cell.length_a   1.000
_cell.length_b   1.000
_cell.length_c   1.000
_cell.angle_alpha   90.00
_cell.angle_beta   90.00
_cell.angle_gamma   90.00
#
_symmetry.space_group_name_H-M   'P 1'
#
loop_
_entity.id
_entity.type
_entity.pdbx_description
1 polymer ?
#
loop_
_entity_poly.entity_id
_entity_poly.type
_entity_poly.pdbx_seq_one_letter_code
_entity_poly.pdbx_strand_id
1 'polypeptide(L)'
;LAEEVVEIPNPRVALLNIGEEEVKGLDSIRDASAVLKTIPSINYIGYLEANELLTGKTDVLVCDGFTGNVTLKTMEGVVRMFLSLLKSQGEGKKRSWWLLLLKRWLQKSLTRRFSHLNPDQYNGACLLGLRGTVIKSHGAANQRAFAVAIEQAVQAVQRQVPQRIAARLESVYPAGFELLDGGKSGTLR
;
A
#
# COMPACT_ATOMS: atom_id res chain seq x y z
N LEU A 1 0.75 -1.23 -10.55
CA LEU A 1 1.79 -0.86 -9.58
C LEU A 1 2.60 -2.06 -9.10
N ALA A 2 1.98 -3.12 -8.55
CA ALA A 2 2.73 -4.30 -8.09
C ALA A 2 3.54 -4.95 -9.23
N GLU A 3 2.91 -5.23 -10.36
CA GLU A 3 3.58 -5.72 -11.57
C GLU A 3 4.54 -4.67 -12.14
N GLU A 4 4.03 -3.45 -12.32
CA GLU A 4 4.73 -2.44 -13.11
C GLU A 4 5.81 -1.65 -12.40
N VAL A 5 5.80 -1.53 -11.07
CA VAL A 5 6.76 -0.73 -10.28
C VAL A 5 7.56 -1.61 -9.33
N VAL A 6 6.89 -2.56 -8.67
CA VAL A 6 7.51 -3.50 -7.72
C VAL A 6 8.02 -4.77 -8.41
N GLU A 7 7.70 -4.96 -9.69
CA GLU A 7 8.17 -6.09 -10.52
C GLU A 7 7.72 -7.45 -9.98
N ILE A 8 6.53 -7.51 -9.38
CA ILE A 8 5.90 -8.76 -8.92
C ILE A 8 5.09 -9.34 -10.09
N PRO A 9 5.53 -10.43 -10.73
CA PRO A 9 4.76 -11.07 -11.78
C PRO A 9 3.49 -11.69 -11.19
N ASN A 10 2.35 -11.50 -11.85
CA ASN A 10 1.05 -12.06 -11.47
C ASN A 10 0.67 -11.85 -9.98
N PRO A 11 0.60 -10.58 -9.51
CA PRO A 11 0.45 -10.26 -8.09
C PRO A 11 -0.86 -10.80 -7.52
N ARG A 12 -0.79 -11.45 -6.35
CA ARG A 12 -1.96 -11.96 -5.63
C ARG A 12 -2.78 -10.79 -5.08
N VAL A 13 -4.04 -10.72 -5.46
CA VAL A 13 -4.98 -9.68 -5.06
C VAL A 13 -6.01 -10.26 -4.08
N ALA A 14 -6.18 -9.65 -2.92
CA ALA A 14 -7.17 -10.05 -1.92
C ALA A 14 -8.08 -8.88 -1.53
N LEU A 15 -9.29 -9.16 -1.09
CA LEU A 15 -10.18 -8.18 -0.46
C LEU A 15 -10.08 -8.28 1.06
N LEU A 16 -9.84 -7.15 1.72
CA LEU A 16 -9.87 -7.08 3.18
C LEU A 16 -11.30 -7.32 3.67
N ASN A 17 -11.46 -8.29 4.57
CA ASN A 17 -12.76 -8.62 5.15
C ASN A 17 -12.64 -8.97 6.64
N ILE A 18 -13.78 -9.06 7.31
CA ILE A 18 -13.87 -9.46 8.73
C ILE A 18 -13.76 -10.97 8.94
N GLY A 19 -13.68 -11.75 7.85
CA GLY A 19 -13.47 -13.19 7.86
C GLY A 19 -13.22 -13.73 6.46
N GLU A 20 -12.66 -14.93 6.38
CA GLU A 20 -12.38 -15.62 5.12
C GLU A 20 -13.65 -16.22 4.45
N GLU A 21 -14.74 -16.39 5.21
CA GLU A 21 -15.97 -17.02 4.72
C GLU A 21 -16.81 -16.08 3.82
N GLU A 22 -17.39 -16.62 2.74
CA GLU A 22 -18.10 -15.82 1.73
C GLU A 22 -19.33 -15.06 2.24
N VAL A 23 -19.92 -15.54 3.34
CA VAL A 23 -21.12 -14.94 3.94
C VAL A 23 -20.77 -13.74 4.82
N LYS A 24 -19.52 -13.59 5.24
CA LYS A 24 -19.09 -12.51 6.15
C LYS A 24 -18.74 -11.24 5.36
N GLY A 25 -18.92 -10.09 6.01
CA GLY A 25 -18.61 -8.79 5.45
C GLY A 25 -19.84 -8.02 4.95
N LEU A 26 -19.57 -6.82 4.45
CA LEU A 26 -20.56 -5.92 3.87
C LEU A 26 -20.96 -6.40 2.47
N ASP A 27 -22.18 -6.06 2.05
CA ASP A 27 -22.67 -6.33 0.69
C ASP A 27 -21.68 -5.83 -0.38
N SER A 28 -21.15 -4.61 -0.22
CA SER A 28 -20.18 -4.03 -1.14
C SER A 28 -18.91 -4.86 -1.34
N ILE A 29 -18.44 -5.55 -0.28
CA ILE A 29 -17.27 -6.42 -0.35
C ILE A 29 -17.62 -7.71 -1.10
N ARG A 30 -18.81 -8.26 -0.87
CA ARG A 30 -19.31 -9.45 -1.57
C ARG A 30 -19.54 -9.18 -3.05
N ASP A 31 -20.13 -8.03 -3.38
CA ASP A 31 -20.34 -7.59 -4.77
C ASP A 31 -19.00 -7.41 -5.49
N ALA A 32 -18.03 -6.77 -4.83
CA ALA A 32 -16.67 -6.62 -5.38
C ALA A 32 -16.00 -7.98 -5.61
N SER A 33 -16.15 -8.93 -4.68
CA SER A 33 -15.61 -10.30 -4.84
C SER A 33 -16.26 -11.01 -6.03
N ALA A 34 -17.58 -10.89 -6.18
CA ALA A 34 -18.30 -11.49 -7.30
C ALA A 34 -17.79 -10.96 -8.65
N VAL A 35 -17.52 -9.65 -8.75
CA VAL A 35 -16.92 -9.03 -9.95
C VAL A 35 -15.48 -9.47 -10.16
N LEU A 36 -14.63 -9.45 -9.12
CA LEU A 36 -13.21 -9.81 -9.27
C LEU A 36 -13.02 -11.26 -9.71
N LYS A 37 -13.90 -12.18 -9.28
CA LYS A 37 -13.88 -13.59 -9.71
C LYS A 37 -14.15 -13.77 -11.22
N THR A 38 -14.81 -12.83 -11.89
CA THR A 38 -15.11 -12.93 -13.33
C THR A 38 -13.99 -12.39 -14.23
N ILE A 39 -12.95 -11.79 -13.65
CA ILE A 39 -11.86 -11.14 -14.39
C ILE A 39 -10.62 -12.04 -14.38
N PRO A 40 -10.38 -12.87 -15.42
CA PRO A 40 -9.30 -13.87 -15.42
C PRO A 40 -7.89 -13.26 -15.45
N SER A 41 -7.76 -11.98 -15.83
CA SER A 41 -6.49 -11.25 -15.84
C SER A 41 -6.04 -10.80 -14.44
N ILE A 42 -6.88 -10.96 -13.42
CA ILE A 42 -6.55 -10.63 -12.03
C ILE A 42 -6.38 -11.93 -11.25
N ASN A 43 -5.21 -12.10 -10.62
CA ASN A 43 -4.95 -13.21 -9.71
C ASN A 43 -5.64 -12.96 -8.35
N TYR A 44 -6.97 -13.06 -8.35
CA TYR A 44 -7.79 -12.85 -7.16
C TYR A 44 -7.79 -14.11 -6.27
N ILE A 45 -7.28 -13.98 -5.05
CA ILE A 45 -7.12 -15.08 -4.09
C ILE A 45 -8.22 -15.13 -3.02
N GLY A 46 -9.25 -14.28 -3.11
CA GLY A 46 -10.37 -14.26 -2.18
C GLY A 46 -10.26 -13.19 -1.10
N TYR A 47 -10.75 -13.51 0.10
CA TYR A 47 -10.75 -12.62 1.26
C TYR A 47 -9.51 -12.82 2.12
N LEU A 48 -9.14 -11.77 2.85
CA LEU A 48 -8.06 -11.81 3.82
C LEU A 48 -8.42 -10.97 5.04
N GLU A 49 -8.12 -11.48 6.23
CA GLU A 49 -8.39 -10.80 7.51
C GLU A 49 -7.27 -9.82 7.89
N ALA A 50 -7.60 -8.82 8.72
CA ALA A 50 -6.66 -7.76 9.12
C ALA A 50 -5.44 -8.29 9.92
N ASN A 51 -5.58 -9.39 10.65
CA ASN A 51 -4.48 -10.07 11.35
C ASN A 51 -3.45 -10.67 10.39
N GLU A 52 -3.83 -10.94 9.15
CA GLU A 52 -2.97 -11.56 8.14
C GLU A 52 -2.24 -10.55 7.27
N LEU A 53 -2.47 -9.25 7.49
CA LEU A 53 -1.96 -8.15 6.67
C LEU A 53 -0.43 -8.18 6.49
N LEU A 54 0.30 -8.65 7.51
CA LEU A 54 1.78 -8.70 7.51
C LEU A 54 2.35 -10.10 7.29
N THR A 55 1.53 -11.07 6.89
CA THR A 55 1.95 -12.49 6.73
C THR A 55 2.60 -12.79 5.38
N GLY A 56 2.49 -11.88 4.39
CA GLY A 56 2.96 -12.10 3.03
C GLY A 56 2.05 -12.99 2.18
N LYS A 57 0.82 -13.27 2.63
CA LYS A 57 -0.19 -14.03 1.89
C LYS A 57 -0.74 -13.31 0.65
N THR A 58 -0.66 -11.98 0.61
CA THR A 58 -1.16 -11.14 -0.50
C THR A 58 -0.10 -10.13 -0.92
N ASP A 59 -0.12 -9.74 -2.20
CA ASP A 59 0.75 -8.70 -2.75
C ASP A 59 -0.02 -7.37 -2.90
N VAL A 60 -1.35 -7.44 -3.12
CA VAL A 60 -2.26 -6.30 -3.20
C VAL A 60 -3.50 -6.58 -2.35
N LEU A 61 -3.68 -5.80 -1.29
CA LEU A 61 -4.89 -5.85 -0.45
C LEU A 61 -5.81 -4.68 -0.80
N VAL A 62 -7.04 -4.99 -1.22
CA VAL A 62 -8.05 -4.03 -1.64
C VAL A 62 -9.06 -3.83 -0.52
N CYS A 63 -9.42 -2.57 -0.25
CA CYS A 63 -10.42 -2.17 0.74
C CYS A 63 -11.01 -0.81 0.35
N ASP A 64 -12.12 -0.43 0.99
CA ASP A 64 -12.63 0.93 0.87
C ASP A 64 -11.70 1.93 1.58
N GLY A 65 -11.84 3.21 1.23
CA GLY A 65 -10.96 4.27 1.74
C GLY A 65 -11.07 4.52 3.25
N PHE A 66 -12.21 4.23 3.88
CA PHE A 66 -12.38 4.38 5.31
C PHE A 66 -11.63 3.25 6.04
N THR A 67 -11.92 2.00 5.69
CA THR A 67 -11.26 0.82 6.27
C THR A 67 -9.76 0.87 6.04
N GLY A 68 -9.30 1.20 4.83
CA GLY A 68 -7.87 1.33 4.52
C GLY A 68 -7.16 2.38 5.36
N ASN A 69 -7.78 3.55 5.57
CA ASN A 69 -7.20 4.62 6.38
C ASN A 69 -7.12 4.26 7.87
N VAL A 70 -8.17 3.62 8.42
CA VAL A 70 -8.17 3.11 9.79
C VAL A 70 -7.08 2.04 9.97
N THR A 71 -6.99 1.09 9.04
CA THR A 71 -5.99 0.02 9.06
C THR A 71 -4.57 0.58 9.00
N LEU A 72 -4.29 1.49 8.05
CA LEU A 72 -2.97 2.11 7.89
C LEU A 72 -2.54 2.88 9.16
N LYS A 73 -3.42 3.73 9.70
CA LYS A 73 -3.13 4.50 10.91
C LYS A 73 -2.95 3.62 12.14
N THR A 74 -3.72 2.54 12.24
CA THR A 74 -3.55 1.55 13.33
C THR A 74 -2.17 0.92 13.24
N MET A 75 -1.74 0.48 12.05
CA MET A 75 -0.41 -0.10 11.84
C MET A 75 0.71 0.91 12.15
N GLU A 76 0.59 2.15 11.68
CA GLU A 76 1.54 3.22 12.02
C GLU A 76 1.62 3.47 13.53
N GLY A 77 0.48 3.49 14.23
CA GLY A 77 0.41 3.65 15.69
C GLY A 77 1.09 2.50 16.43
N VAL A 78 0.84 1.26 16.02
CA VAL A 78 1.48 0.07 16.58
C VAL A 78 2.99 0.11 16.38
N VAL A 79 3.46 0.43 15.17
CA VAL A 79 4.91 0.56 14.88
C VAL A 79 5.54 1.65 15.75
N ARG A 80 4.90 2.82 15.89
CA ARG A 80 5.39 3.90 16.77
C ARG A 80 5.46 3.47 18.24
N MET A 81 4.47 2.72 18.72
CA MET A 81 4.46 2.16 20.08
C MET A 81 5.61 1.17 20.29
N PHE A 82 5.85 0.25 19.36
CA PHE A 82 6.98 -0.68 19.46
C PHE A 82 8.33 0.05 19.47
N LEU A 83 8.50 1.06 18.61
CA LEU A 83 9.72 1.87 18.58
C LEU A 83 9.93 2.68 19.86
N SER A 84 8.85 3.17 20.50
CA SER A 84 8.96 3.90 21.77
C SER A 84 9.35 2.98 22.92
N LEU A 85 8.80 1.77 23.00
CA LEU A 85 9.17 0.76 23.99
C LEU A 85 10.63 0.33 23.88
N LEU A 86 11.15 0.20 22.66
CA LEU A 86 12.57 -0.11 22.42
C LEU A 86 13.51 1.02 22.85
N LYS A 87 13.07 2.28 22.77
CA LYS A 87 13.84 3.45 23.21
C LYS A 87 13.79 3.63 24.73
N SER A 88 12.64 3.44 25.37
CA SER A 88 12.44 3.65 26.81
C SER A 88 13.21 2.66 27.70
N GLN A 89 13.52 1.45 27.20
CA GLN A 89 14.42 0.52 27.89
C GLN A 89 15.89 0.97 27.95
N GLY A 90 16.21 2.18 27.46
CA GLY A 90 17.56 2.76 27.39
C GLY A 90 18.06 3.48 28.64
N GLU A 91 17.18 4.03 29.48
CA GLU A 91 17.56 5.16 30.36
C GLU A 91 17.77 4.81 31.84
N GLY A 92 17.53 3.55 32.27
CA GLY A 92 17.35 3.25 33.70
C GLY A 92 18.39 2.41 34.46
N LYS A 93 19.38 1.75 33.86
CA LYS A 93 20.28 0.85 34.63
C LYS A 93 21.72 0.87 34.13
N LYS A 94 22.68 0.94 35.08
CA LYS A 94 24.13 0.70 34.88
C LYS A 94 24.32 -0.60 34.09
N ARG A 95 24.43 -0.50 32.76
CA ARG A 95 24.47 -1.65 31.86
C ARG A 95 25.91 -2.13 31.75
N SER A 96 26.11 -3.39 32.12
CA SER A 96 27.34 -4.13 31.90
C SER A 96 27.74 -4.06 30.41
N TRP A 97 29.01 -3.81 30.12
CA TRP A 97 29.57 -3.55 28.78
C TRP A 97 29.22 -4.63 27.74
N TRP A 98 28.99 -5.87 28.16
CA TRP A 98 28.55 -6.97 27.30
C TRP A 98 27.09 -6.84 26.82
N LEU A 99 26.20 -6.25 27.63
CA LEU A 99 24.82 -5.94 27.22
C LEU A 99 24.79 -4.81 26.17
N LEU A 100 25.77 -3.90 26.19
CA LEU A 100 25.94 -2.85 25.17
C LEU A 100 26.38 -3.43 23.82
N LEU A 101 27.29 -4.42 23.84
CA LEU A 101 27.71 -5.14 22.64
C LEU A 101 26.57 -6.00 22.08
N LEU A 102 25.85 -6.74 22.94
CA LEU A 102 24.70 -7.52 22.54
C LEU A 102 23.57 -6.61 22.02
N LYS A 103 23.33 -5.46 22.66
CA LYS A 103 22.38 -4.45 22.18
C LYS A 103 22.82 -3.83 20.86
N ARG A 104 24.11 -3.56 20.62
CA ARG A 104 24.61 -3.07 19.32
C ARG A 104 24.47 -4.11 18.22
N TRP A 105 24.73 -5.38 18.52
CA TRP A 105 24.55 -6.47 17.58
C TRP A 105 23.06 -6.72 17.27
N LEU A 106 22.22 -6.75 18.32
CA LEU A 106 20.78 -6.88 18.19
C LEU A 106 20.20 -5.66 17.49
N GLN A 107 20.58 -4.43 17.84
CA GLN A 107 20.17 -3.23 17.11
C GLN A 107 20.62 -3.24 15.67
N LYS A 108 21.84 -3.68 15.33
CA LYS A 108 22.27 -3.81 13.92
C LYS A 108 21.46 -4.87 13.16
N SER A 109 21.18 -6.01 13.80
CA SER A 109 20.38 -7.08 13.21
C SER A 109 18.91 -6.67 13.04
N LEU A 110 18.36 -6.01 14.07
CA LEU A 110 16.99 -5.50 14.12
C LEU A 110 16.82 -4.30 13.19
N THR A 111 17.75 -3.33 13.15
CA THR A 111 17.68 -2.22 12.17
C THR A 111 17.87 -2.69 10.74
N ARG A 112 18.64 -3.76 10.48
CA ARG A 112 18.67 -4.38 9.14
C ARG A 112 17.32 -5.02 8.80
N ARG A 113 16.75 -5.81 9.72
CA ARG A 113 15.44 -6.50 9.51
C ARG A 113 14.23 -5.56 9.53
N PHE A 114 14.30 -4.46 10.27
CA PHE A 114 13.25 -3.44 10.43
C PHE A 114 13.54 -2.16 9.62
N SER A 115 14.58 -2.15 8.77
CA SER A 115 14.81 -1.03 7.85
C SER A 115 13.57 -0.83 6.97
N HIS A 116 13.02 -1.93 6.45
CA HIS A 116 11.73 -2.03 5.75
C HIS A 116 10.48 -1.75 6.62
N LEU A 117 10.64 -1.36 7.89
CA LEU A 117 9.53 -1.02 8.79
C LEU A 117 9.63 0.43 9.29
N ASN A 118 10.59 1.22 8.78
CA ASN A 118 10.54 2.66 8.97
C ASN A 118 9.43 3.24 8.09
N PRO A 119 8.36 3.80 8.68
CA PRO A 119 7.30 4.46 7.90
C PRO A 119 7.86 5.62 7.05
N ASP A 120 8.96 6.24 7.50
CA ASP A 120 9.69 7.28 6.76
C ASP A 120 10.28 6.78 5.42
N GLN A 121 10.49 5.46 5.25
CA GLN A 121 10.98 4.87 4.00
C GLN A 121 9.85 4.61 2.99
N TYR A 122 8.58 4.68 3.41
CA TYR A 122 7.41 4.45 2.56
C TYR A 122 6.57 5.72 2.38
N ASN A 123 7.24 6.85 2.13
CA ASN A 123 6.57 8.10 1.84
C ASN A 123 6.32 8.27 0.34
N GLY A 124 5.24 8.95 -0.01
CA GLY A 124 4.83 9.20 -1.40
C GLY A 124 3.78 8.21 -1.90
N ALA A 125 2.56 8.29 -1.37
CA ALA A 125 1.45 7.49 -1.87
C ALA A 125 1.01 7.97 -3.27
N CYS A 126 0.96 7.04 -4.23
CA CYS A 126 0.48 7.34 -5.58
C CYS A 126 -1.05 7.42 -5.61
N LEU A 127 -1.60 8.56 -6.07
CA LEU A 127 -3.03 8.70 -6.31
C LEU A 127 -3.36 8.13 -7.70
N LEU A 128 -3.95 6.95 -7.70
CA LEU A 128 -4.37 6.24 -8.91
C LEU A 128 -5.72 6.75 -9.43
N GLY A 129 -5.97 6.53 -10.73
CA GLY A 129 -7.22 6.91 -11.40
C GLY A 129 -7.24 8.34 -11.95
N LEU A 130 -6.17 9.11 -11.77
CA LEU A 130 -6.00 10.42 -12.37
C LEU A 130 -5.32 10.33 -13.75
N ARG A 131 -5.53 11.33 -14.60
CA ARG A 131 -4.87 11.42 -15.93
C ARG A 131 -3.37 11.73 -15.84
N GLY A 132 -2.88 12.13 -14.68
CA GLY A 132 -1.48 12.45 -14.43
C GLY A 132 -0.95 11.75 -13.18
N THR A 133 0.37 11.71 -13.05
CA THR A 133 1.03 11.16 -11.86
C THR A 133 0.92 12.16 -10.72
N VAL A 134 0.24 11.78 -9.64
CA VAL A 134 0.16 12.58 -8.41
C VAL A 134 0.65 11.74 -7.24
N ILE A 135 1.69 12.22 -6.56
CA ILE A 135 2.25 11.59 -5.37
C ILE A 135 1.96 12.46 -4.16
N LYS A 136 1.33 11.87 -3.13
CA LYS A 136 1.05 12.53 -1.86
C LYS A 136 2.12 12.16 -0.82
N SER A 137 2.93 13.16 -0.43
CA SER A 137 3.80 13.04 0.74
C SER A 137 3.00 13.28 2.03
N HIS A 138 3.39 12.61 3.12
CA HIS A 138 2.85 12.91 4.45
C HIS A 138 3.36 14.27 4.95
N GLY A 139 2.53 15.00 5.71
CA GLY A 139 2.84 16.37 6.16
C GLY A 139 4.00 16.46 7.16
N ALA A 140 4.25 15.39 7.91
CA ALA A 140 5.37 15.31 8.86
C ALA A 140 6.65 14.70 8.24
N ALA A 141 6.74 14.62 6.90
CA ALA A 141 7.87 14.02 6.22
C ALA A 141 9.16 14.85 6.39
N ASN A 142 10.27 14.18 6.74
CA ASN A 142 11.60 14.77 6.73
C ASN A 142 12.21 14.83 5.32
N GLN A 143 13.36 15.49 5.17
CA GLN A 143 14.03 15.67 3.87
C GLN A 143 14.26 14.35 3.12
N ARG A 144 14.64 13.28 3.82
CA ARG A 144 14.87 11.95 3.22
C ARG A 144 13.57 11.35 2.74
N ALA A 145 12.53 11.38 3.57
CA ALA A 145 11.21 10.89 3.20
C ALA A 145 10.62 11.67 2.01
N PHE A 146 10.86 12.97 1.91
CA PHE A 146 10.42 13.76 0.76
C PHE A 146 11.19 13.41 -0.52
N ALA A 147 12.51 13.19 -0.42
CA ALA A 147 13.31 12.70 -1.56
C ALA A 147 12.80 11.34 -2.08
N VAL A 148 12.45 10.40 -1.18
CA VAL A 148 11.83 9.13 -1.56
C VAL A 148 10.51 9.34 -2.32
N ALA A 149 9.67 10.28 -1.88
CA ALA A 149 8.43 10.59 -2.60
C ALA A 149 8.68 11.15 -4.02
N ILE A 150 9.75 11.93 -4.22
CA ILE A 150 10.17 12.40 -5.54
C ILE A 150 10.66 11.23 -6.40
N GLU A 151 11.49 10.34 -5.85
CA GLU A 151 11.95 9.14 -6.56
C GLU A 151 10.77 8.27 -7.01
N GLN A 152 9.76 8.08 -6.15
CA GLN A 152 8.51 7.40 -6.52
C GLN A 152 7.78 8.11 -7.66
N ALA A 153 7.73 9.44 -7.65
CA ALA A 153 7.12 10.22 -8.74
C ALA A 153 7.87 10.02 -10.06
N VAL A 154 9.21 10.06 -10.04
CA VAL A 154 10.06 9.84 -11.21
C VAL A 154 9.83 8.43 -11.77
N GLN A 155 9.81 7.40 -10.92
CA GLN A 155 9.54 6.03 -11.35
C GLN A 155 8.16 5.89 -11.97
N ALA A 156 7.11 6.45 -11.35
CA ALA A 156 5.75 6.39 -11.88
C ALA A 156 5.61 7.07 -13.25
N VAL A 157 6.31 8.18 -13.47
CA VAL A 157 6.36 8.89 -14.76
C VAL A 157 7.14 8.08 -15.81
N GLN A 158 8.34 7.61 -15.47
CA GLN A 158 9.18 6.81 -16.40
C GLN A 158 8.48 5.54 -16.87
N ARG A 159 7.72 4.89 -15.96
CA ARG A 159 6.96 3.68 -16.27
C ARG A 159 5.59 3.96 -16.88
N GLN A 160 5.22 5.24 -17.06
CA GLN A 160 3.95 5.67 -17.66
C GLN A 160 2.74 5.02 -16.98
N VAL A 161 2.74 5.02 -15.64
CA VAL A 161 1.74 4.30 -14.83
C VAL A 161 0.30 4.67 -15.20
N PRO A 162 -0.09 5.96 -15.33
CA PRO A 162 -1.45 6.32 -15.72
C PRO A 162 -1.86 5.73 -17.08
N GLN A 163 -0.97 5.76 -18.07
CA GLN A 163 -1.24 5.25 -19.41
C GLN A 163 -1.38 3.73 -19.42
N ARG A 164 -0.52 3.01 -18.70
CA ARG A 164 -0.63 1.55 -18.56
C ARG A 164 -1.90 1.12 -17.86
N ILE A 165 -2.31 1.86 -16.82
CA ILE A 165 -3.59 1.62 -16.13
C ILE A 165 -4.75 1.84 -17.09
N ALA A 166 -4.76 2.94 -17.85
CA ALA A 166 -5.81 3.23 -18.83
C ALA A 166 -5.92 2.11 -19.88
N ALA A 167 -4.80 1.71 -20.49
CA ALA A 167 -4.76 0.65 -21.49
C ALA A 167 -5.23 -0.72 -20.93
N ARG A 168 -4.85 -1.05 -19.68
CA ARG A 168 -5.34 -2.28 -19.02
C ARG A 168 -6.83 -2.20 -18.72
N LEU A 169 -7.31 -1.04 -18.27
CA LEU A 169 -8.72 -0.87 -17.91
C LEU A 169 -9.64 -1.02 -19.13
N GLU A 170 -9.22 -0.51 -20.30
CA GLU A 170 -9.90 -0.73 -21.58
C GLU A 170 -10.07 -2.21 -21.91
N SER A 171 -9.09 -3.06 -21.58
CA SER A 171 -9.17 -4.51 -21.80
C SER A 171 -10.11 -5.26 -20.83
N VAL A 172 -10.49 -4.63 -19.72
CA VAL A 172 -11.31 -5.22 -18.66
C VAL A 172 -12.74 -4.66 -18.67
N TYR A 173 -12.99 -3.54 -19.35
CA TYR A 173 -14.33 -2.99 -19.46
C TYR A 173 -15.28 -3.92 -20.24
N PRO A 174 -16.51 -4.14 -19.75
CA PRO A 174 -17.56 -4.72 -20.58
C PRO A 174 -17.82 -3.80 -21.77
N ALA A 175 -18.16 -4.39 -22.92
CA ALA A 175 -18.56 -3.64 -24.11
C ALA A 175 -19.66 -2.61 -23.75
N GLY A 176 -19.37 -1.31 -23.90
CA GLY A 176 -20.31 -0.21 -23.64
C GLY A 176 -19.94 0.77 -22.51
N PHE A 177 -18.80 0.63 -21.84
CA PHE A 177 -18.32 1.65 -20.90
C PHE A 177 -17.59 2.79 -21.64
N GLU A 178 -18.21 3.95 -21.76
CA GLU A 178 -17.56 5.16 -22.29
C GLU A 178 -16.81 5.89 -21.16
N LEU A 179 -15.50 6.04 -21.32
CA LEU A 179 -14.73 7.00 -20.53
C LEU A 179 -15.23 8.39 -20.91
N LEU A 180 -15.62 9.20 -19.92
CA LEU A 180 -16.00 10.59 -20.13
C LEU A 180 -14.77 11.36 -20.66
N ASP A 181 -14.67 11.46 -21.98
CA ASP A 181 -13.66 12.27 -22.64
C ASP A 181 -13.90 13.74 -22.26
N GLY A 182 -12.96 14.25 -21.47
CA GLY A 182 -12.98 15.64 -21.06
C GLY A 182 -12.53 16.50 -22.23
N GLY A 183 -13.47 17.16 -22.89
CA GLY A 183 -13.18 18.28 -23.79
C GLY A 183 -13.90 18.26 -25.13
N LYS A 184 -15.24 18.32 -25.13
CA LYS A 184 -15.93 19.07 -26.20
C LYS A 184 -16.35 20.42 -25.63
N SER A 185 -15.56 21.44 -25.99
CA SER A 185 -16.01 22.83 -25.97
C SER A 185 -17.24 22.93 -26.86
N GLY A 186 -18.42 22.77 -26.26
CA GLY A 186 -19.70 23.03 -26.91
C GLY A 186 -20.02 24.50 -26.74
N THR A 187 -19.63 25.32 -27.71
CA THR A 187 -20.15 26.67 -27.88
C THR A 187 -21.65 26.56 -28.13
N LEU A 188 -22.47 26.92 -27.14
CA LEU A 188 -23.90 27.13 -27.34
C LEU A 188 -24.11 28.61 -27.70
N ARG A 189 -24.51 28.83 -28.96
CA ARG A 189 -25.28 30.00 -29.38
C ARG A 189 -26.73 29.81 -28.95
#